data_AF-A0A6A0H9Y1-F1
#
_entry.id   AF-A0A6A0H9Y1-F1
#
_cell.length_a   1.000
_cell.length_b   1.000
_cell.length_c   1.000
_cell.angle_alpha   90.00
_cell.angle_beta   90.00
_cell.angle_gamma   90.00
#
_symmetry.space_group_name_H-M   'P 1'
#
loop_
_entity.id
_entity.type
_entity.pdbx_description
1 polymer ?
#
loop_
_entity_poly.entity_id
_entity_poly.type
_entity_poly.pdbx_seq_one_letter_code
_entity_poly.pdbx_strand_id
1 'polypeptide(L)'
;MWLRSPLFLKGGVAHGPRRYTTKFYMLAYGNRVLGLTSALSAKFAQDDLKVVRSLDVASSAPEPLLELLEQRLWGPSVLFVHTDDIMPEKICKATETIGHINLMPVYGLNVYSMLKHDTLVLTVPALRLLEERLMHAIYNTAGAHLHSPTQLL
;
A
#
# COMPACT_ATOMS: atom_id res chain seq x y z
N MET A 1 -17.60 -39.03 -38.45
CA MET A 1 -18.02 -38.21 -37.28
C MET A 1 -16.84 -37.32 -36.86
N TRP A 2 -16.59 -36.21 -37.58
CA TRP A 2 -15.46 -35.28 -37.35
C TRP A 2 -15.88 -33.79 -37.45
N LEU A 3 -17.16 -33.49 -37.25
CA LEU A 3 -17.76 -32.16 -37.50
C LEU A 3 -17.33 -31.05 -36.50
N ARG A 4 -16.51 -31.37 -35.49
CA ARG A 4 -16.05 -30.43 -34.45
C ARG A 4 -14.54 -30.21 -34.42
N SER A 5 -13.80 -30.69 -35.43
CA SER A 5 -12.38 -30.39 -35.56
C SER A 5 -12.15 -28.87 -35.70
N PRO A 6 -11.07 -28.31 -35.12
CA PRO A 6 -10.72 -26.89 -35.23
C PRO A 6 -10.60 -26.36 -36.68
N LEU A 7 -10.42 -27.26 -37.65
CA LEU A 7 -10.30 -26.94 -39.07
C LEU A 7 -11.63 -26.52 -39.72
N PHE A 8 -12.77 -26.86 -39.12
CA PHE A 8 -14.10 -26.57 -39.67
C PHE A 8 -14.71 -25.30 -39.06
N LEU A 9 -15.59 -24.63 -39.83
CA LEU A 9 -16.44 -23.55 -39.28
C LEU A 9 -17.27 -24.10 -38.10
N LYS A 10 -17.21 -23.40 -36.95
CA LYS A 10 -17.81 -23.79 -35.66
C LYS A 10 -17.17 -25.02 -34.99
N GLY A 11 -15.93 -25.37 -35.37
CA GLY A 11 -15.09 -26.34 -34.66
C GLY A 11 -14.59 -25.85 -33.30
N GLY A 12 -13.95 -26.74 -32.53
CA GLY A 12 -13.33 -26.39 -31.25
C GLY A 12 -12.06 -25.53 -31.40
N VAL A 13 -11.70 -24.76 -30.37
CA VAL A 13 -10.48 -23.93 -30.39
C VAL A 13 -9.29 -24.74 -29.88
N ALA A 14 -8.30 -25.02 -30.73
CA ALA A 14 -7.14 -25.86 -30.40
C ALA A 14 -6.24 -25.27 -29.29
N HIS A 15 -5.96 -23.97 -29.39
CA HIS A 15 -5.20 -23.20 -28.39
C HIS A 15 -6.07 -22.09 -27.78
N GLY A 16 -7.27 -22.48 -27.31
CA GLY A 16 -8.09 -21.58 -26.51
C GLY A 16 -7.47 -21.38 -25.12
N PRO A 17 -7.93 -20.36 -24.37
CA PRO A 17 -7.54 -20.21 -22.97
C PRO A 17 -7.89 -21.49 -22.20
N ARG A 18 -6.89 -22.30 -21.90
CA ARG A 18 -7.00 -23.42 -20.95
C ARG A 18 -7.09 -22.82 -19.55
N ARG A 19 -7.79 -23.52 -18.65
CA ARG A 19 -8.03 -23.15 -17.24
C ARG A 19 -6.90 -22.27 -16.69
N TYR A 20 -7.26 -21.09 -16.20
CA TYR A 20 -6.31 -20.10 -15.70
C TYR A 20 -5.36 -20.76 -14.69
N THR A 21 -4.07 -20.80 -15.02
CA THR A 21 -3.03 -21.05 -14.02
C THR A 21 -2.71 -19.70 -13.41
N THR A 22 -3.02 -19.54 -12.13
CA THR A 22 -2.63 -18.33 -11.39
C THR A 22 -1.10 -18.30 -11.34
N LYS A 23 -0.49 -17.27 -11.93
CA LYS A 23 0.96 -17.04 -11.87
C LYS A 23 1.34 -16.46 -10.51
N PHE A 24 0.90 -17.12 -9.43
CA PHE A 24 1.19 -16.70 -8.08
C PHE A 24 2.64 -17.08 -7.75
N TYR A 25 3.43 -16.08 -7.38
CA TYR A 25 4.76 -16.29 -6.82
C TYR A 25 4.98 -15.32 -5.66
N MET A 26 5.64 -15.79 -4.61
CA MET A 26 6.02 -14.94 -3.49
C MET A 26 7.34 -14.26 -3.81
N LEU A 27 7.35 -12.93 -3.73
CA LEU A 27 8.58 -12.16 -3.83
C LEU A 27 9.43 -12.35 -2.56
N ALA A 28 10.75 -12.37 -2.73
CA ALA A 28 11.68 -12.45 -1.60
C ALA A 28 11.41 -11.35 -0.57
N TYR A 29 11.56 -11.68 0.72
CA TYR A 29 11.23 -10.75 1.81
C TYR A 29 12.01 -9.43 1.70
N GLY A 30 13.32 -9.48 1.44
CA GLY A 30 14.15 -8.28 1.25
C GLY A 30 13.66 -7.36 0.13
N ASN A 31 13.21 -7.92 -0.99
CA ASN A 31 12.68 -7.12 -2.11
C ASN A 31 11.38 -6.41 -1.74
N ARG A 32 10.53 -7.04 -0.91
CA ARG A 32 9.29 -6.41 -0.42
C ARG A 32 9.59 -5.27 0.55
N VAL A 33 10.55 -5.47 1.45
CA VAL A 33 11.02 -4.42 2.38
C VAL A 33 11.63 -3.26 1.60
N LEU A 34 12.50 -3.54 0.63
CA LEU A 34 13.11 -2.55 -0.24
C LEU A 34 12.04 -1.72 -0.98
N GLY A 35 11.01 -2.37 -1.52
CA GLY A 35 9.90 -1.70 -2.19
C GLY A 35 9.10 -0.75 -1.27
N LEU A 36 8.91 -1.13 0.00
CA LEU A 36 8.29 -0.23 0.99
C LEU A 36 9.18 0.97 1.31
N THR A 37 10.47 0.73 1.56
CA THR A 37 11.42 1.81 1.88
C THR A 37 11.60 2.79 0.72
N SER A 38 11.65 2.30 -0.52
CA SER A 38 11.79 3.17 -1.70
C SER A 38 10.52 4.00 -1.94
N ALA A 39 9.34 3.41 -1.75
CA ALA A 39 8.08 4.15 -1.86
C ALA A 39 7.97 5.26 -0.80
N LEU A 40 8.40 5.00 0.44
CA LEU A 40 8.42 6.00 1.51
C LEU A 40 9.42 7.12 1.20
N SER A 41 10.62 6.76 0.75
CA SER A 41 11.64 7.72 0.36
C SER A 41 11.19 8.59 -0.81
N ALA A 42 10.48 8.03 -1.78
CA ALA A 42 9.94 8.78 -2.91
C ALA A 42 8.87 9.78 -2.45
N LYS A 43 7.91 9.35 -1.62
CA LYS A 43 6.89 10.24 -1.05
C LYS A 43 7.48 11.35 -0.20
N PHE A 44 8.55 11.07 0.54
CA PHE A 44 9.26 12.11 1.28
C PHE A 44 9.99 13.09 0.35
N ALA A 45 10.70 12.59 -0.67
CA ALA A 45 11.43 13.44 -1.62
C ALA A 45 10.52 14.31 -2.49
N GLN A 46 9.26 13.89 -2.69
CA GLN A 46 8.23 14.64 -3.42
C GLN A 46 7.44 15.61 -2.54
N ASP A 47 7.78 15.74 -1.25
CA ASP A 47 7.01 16.49 -0.27
C ASP A 47 5.55 16.00 -0.09
N ASP A 48 5.26 14.76 -0.42
CA ASP A 48 3.92 14.15 -0.32
C ASP A 48 3.66 13.45 1.02
N LEU A 49 4.73 13.23 1.80
CA LEU A 49 4.65 12.63 3.13
C LEU A 49 4.45 13.72 4.19
N LYS A 50 3.36 13.63 4.94
CA LYS A 50 3.01 14.57 6.01
C LYS A 50 2.89 13.85 7.35
N VAL A 51 3.44 14.46 8.40
CA VAL A 51 3.40 13.90 9.76
C VAL A 51 2.50 14.76 10.63
N VAL A 52 1.54 14.13 11.30
CA VAL A 52 0.54 14.80 12.15
C VAL A 52 0.61 14.24 13.57
N ARG A 53 0.31 15.07 14.57
CA ARG A 53 0.31 14.66 15.99
C ARG A 53 -0.87 13.76 16.33
N SER A 54 -2.08 14.14 15.94
CA SER A 54 -3.31 13.37 16.18
C SER A 54 -4.28 13.49 14.99
N LEU A 55 -5.16 12.49 14.85
CA LEU A 55 -6.21 12.43 13.83
C LEU A 55 -7.56 12.93 14.36
N ASP A 56 -7.54 13.79 15.38
CA ASP A 56 -8.76 14.29 16.00
C ASP A 56 -9.38 15.39 15.15
N VAL A 57 -10.48 15.05 14.48
CA VAL A 57 -11.25 15.99 13.67
C VAL A 57 -12.36 16.61 14.53
N ALA A 58 -12.63 17.91 14.36
CA ALA A 58 -13.65 18.61 15.13
C ALA A 58 -15.06 18.05 14.86
N SER A 59 -15.36 17.76 13.59
CA SER A 59 -16.65 17.29 13.10
C SER A 59 -16.57 15.89 12.49
N SER A 60 -17.69 15.17 12.48
CA SER A 60 -17.84 13.89 11.77
C SER A 60 -18.30 14.06 10.31
N ALA A 61 -18.60 15.29 9.90
CA ALA A 61 -19.01 15.59 8.53
C ALA A 61 -17.79 15.58 7.56
N PRO A 62 -17.98 15.17 6.29
CA PRO A 62 -16.91 15.13 5.29
C PRO A 62 -16.45 16.52 4.83
N GLU A 63 -17.37 17.48 4.75
CA GLU A 63 -17.13 18.86 4.27
C GLU A 63 -15.94 19.56 4.97
N PRO A 64 -15.89 19.66 6.32
CA PRO A 64 -14.79 20.34 6.99
C PRO A 64 -13.45 19.61 6.81
N LEU A 65 -13.47 18.29 6.59
CA LEU A 65 -12.26 17.53 6.30
C LEU A 65 -11.74 17.90 4.91
N LEU A 66 -12.61 17.96 3.89
CA LEU A 66 -12.24 18.36 2.53
C LEU A 66 -11.68 19.79 2.48
N GLU A 67 -12.32 20.74 3.16
CA GLU A 67 -11.82 22.12 3.25
C GLU A 67 -10.42 22.18 3.88
N LEU A 68 -10.17 21.38 4.92
CA LEU A 68 -8.85 21.30 5.55
C LEU A 68 -7.78 20.73 4.61
N LEU A 69 -8.14 19.77 3.76
CA LEU A 69 -7.23 19.18 2.78
C LEU A 69 -6.90 20.16 1.65
N GLU A 70 -7.91 20.89 1.17
CA GLU A 70 -7.75 21.94 0.16
C GLU A 70 -6.87 23.09 0.67
N GLN A 71 -7.13 23.58 1.88
CA GLN A 71 -6.34 24.64 2.51
C GLN A 71 -4.87 24.24 2.69
N ARG A 72 -4.60 22.95 2.93
CA ARG A 72 -3.24 22.42 3.12
C ARG A 72 -2.59 21.93 1.82
N LEU A 73 -3.30 21.99 0.70
CA LEU A 73 -2.84 21.54 -0.61
C LEU A 73 -2.36 20.08 -0.60
N TRP A 74 -3.07 19.19 0.10
CA TRP A 74 -2.71 17.76 0.19
C TRP A 74 -3.15 16.92 -1.02
N GLY A 75 -3.47 17.58 -2.13
CA GLY A 75 -3.90 16.91 -3.34
C GLY A 75 -5.29 16.26 -3.24
N PRO A 76 -5.74 15.62 -4.33
CA PRO A 76 -7.09 15.07 -4.43
C PRO A 76 -7.26 13.72 -3.73
N SER A 77 -6.17 13.04 -3.34
CA SER A 77 -6.25 11.73 -2.70
C SER A 77 -5.29 11.60 -1.53
N VAL A 78 -5.80 11.13 -0.39
CA VAL A 78 -5.07 11.15 0.89
C VAL A 78 -5.20 9.82 1.59
N LEU A 79 -4.06 9.27 2.04
CA LEU A 79 -4.00 8.07 2.85
C LEU A 79 -3.57 8.43 4.28
N PHE A 80 -4.48 8.23 5.24
CA PHE A 80 -4.21 8.40 6.65
C PHE A 80 -3.79 7.09 7.28
N VAL A 81 -2.66 7.11 7.99
CA VAL A 81 -2.09 5.94 8.64
C VAL A 81 -1.98 6.15 10.14
N HIS A 82 -2.59 5.24 10.91
CA HIS A 82 -2.61 5.26 12.36
C HIS A 82 -2.02 3.99 12.97
N THR A 83 -1.56 4.06 14.22
CA THR A 83 -0.98 2.92 14.93
C THR A 83 -1.99 1.80 15.14
N ASP A 84 -3.16 2.17 15.64
CA ASP A 84 -4.17 1.25 16.14
C ASP A 84 -5.28 1.05 15.13
N ASP A 85 -5.96 -0.10 15.23
CA ASP A 85 -7.16 -0.42 14.45
C ASP A 85 -8.34 0.45 14.83
N ILE A 86 -8.39 0.81 16.11
CA ILE A 86 -9.46 1.64 16.66
C ILE A 86 -9.05 3.09 16.44
N MET A 87 -9.47 3.63 15.30
CA MET A 87 -9.31 5.03 14.98
C MET A 87 -10.44 5.89 15.59
N PRO A 88 -10.23 7.21 15.77
CA PRO A 88 -11.26 8.10 16.29
C PRO A 88 -12.55 8.03 15.45
N GLU A 89 -13.71 7.88 16.08
CA GLU A 89 -14.99 7.68 15.36
C GLU A 89 -15.30 8.78 14.35
N LYS A 90 -14.92 10.03 14.67
CA LYS A 90 -15.21 11.19 13.83
C LYS A 90 -14.51 11.12 12.49
N ILE A 91 -13.23 10.73 12.48
CA ILE A 91 -12.48 10.63 11.22
C ILE A 91 -12.97 9.44 10.41
N CYS A 92 -13.27 8.31 11.06
CA CYS A 92 -13.86 7.14 10.39
C CYS A 92 -15.14 7.52 9.64
N LYS A 93 -16.11 8.16 10.33
CA LYS A 93 -17.38 8.61 9.73
C LYS A 93 -17.18 9.62 8.61
N ALA A 94 -16.25 10.57 8.79
CA ALA A 94 -15.96 11.57 7.76
C ALA A 94 -15.37 10.94 6.49
N THR A 95 -14.47 9.97 6.63
CA THR A 95 -13.81 9.30 5.49
C THR A 95 -14.66 8.22 4.84
N GLU A 96 -15.59 7.59 5.56
CA GLU A 96 -16.44 6.50 5.04
C GLU A 96 -17.27 6.94 3.83
N THR A 97 -17.66 8.22 3.79
CA THR A 97 -18.44 8.79 2.68
C THR A 97 -17.55 9.13 1.46
N ILE A 98 -16.24 9.28 1.64
CA ILE A 98 -15.32 9.84 0.64
C ILE A 98 -14.37 8.76 0.08
N GLY A 99 -14.59 8.31 -1.15
CA GLY A 99 -13.80 7.21 -1.72
C GLY A 99 -12.32 7.48 -2.03
N HIS A 100 -11.89 8.75 -2.10
CA HIS A 100 -10.50 9.14 -2.39
C HIS A 100 -9.67 9.40 -1.11
N ILE A 101 -10.27 9.29 0.07
CA ILE A 101 -9.62 9.44 1.35
C ILE A 101 -9.75 8.13 2.10
N ASN A 102 -8.63 7.50 2.43
CA ASN A 102 -8.63 6.20 3.08
C ASN A 102 -7.90 6.25 4.42
N LEU A 103 -8.41 5.48 5.38
CA LEU A 103 -7.79 5.23 6.68
C LEU A 103 -7.23 3.81 6.69
N MET A 104 -6.03 3.64 7.24
CA MET A 104 -5.39 2.32 7.34
C MET A 104 -4.48 2.21 8.58
N PRO A 105 -4.47 1.07 9.27
CA PRO A 105 -3.50 0.84 10.33
C PRO A 105 -2.08 0.62 9.76
N VAL A 106 -1.04 0.88 10.56
CA VAL A 106 0.37 0.73 10.14
C VAL A 106 0.68 -0.66 9.59
N TYR A 107 0.15 -1.72 10.19
CA TYR A 107 0.43 -3.10 9.74
C TYR A 107 -0.21 -3.42 8.38
N GLY A 108 -1.24 -2.67 7.97
CA GLY A 108 -1.89 -2.79 6.66
C GLY A 108 -1.17 -2.03 5.55
N LEU A 109 -0.12 -1.26 5.88
CA LEU A 109 0.58 -0.44 4.92
C LEU A 109 1.21 -1.26 3.79
N ASN A 110 0.89 -0.86 2.56
CA ASN A 110 1.36 -1.52 1.36
C ASN A 110 1.78 -0.49 0.30
N VAL A 111 2.73 -0.89 -0.56
CA VAL A 111 3.27 -0.04 -1.62
C VAL A 111 2.19 0.42 -2.60
N TYR A 112 1.23 -0.43 -2.92
CA TYR A 112 0.17 -0.11 -3.87
C TYR A 112 -0.73 1.03 -3.38
N SER A 113 -1.16 1.00 -2.12
CA SER A 113 -1.94 2.05 -1.47
C SER A 113 -1.13 3.34 -1.39
N MET A 114 0.18 3.27 -1.11
CA MET A 114 1.02 4.47 -1.11
C MET A 114 1.14 5.12 -2.49
N LEU A 115 1.22 4.33 -3.56
CA LEU A 115 1.31 4.86 -4.93
C LEU A 115 -0.05 5.31 -5.48
N LYS A 116 -1.14 4.70 -5.00
CA LYS A 116 -2.51 5.05 -5.40
C LYS A 116 -2.94 6.43 -4.89
N HIS A 117 -2.43 6.86 -3.73
CA HIS A 117 -2.76 8.15 -3.12
C HIS A 117 -1.63 9.15 -3.34
N ASP A 118 -1.98 10.40 -3.52
CA ASP A 118 -1.02 11.48 -3.76
C ASP A 118 -0.32 11.85 -2.46
N THR A 119 -1.06 12.01 -1.37
CA THR A 119 -0.45 12.31 -0.07
C THR A 119 -0.61 11.18 0.93
N LEU A 120 0.44 11.01 1.73
CA LEU A 120 0.50 10.03 2.80
C LEU A 120 0.66 10.76 4.13
N VAL A 121 -0.33 10.59 5.01
CA VAL A 121 -0.39 11.26 6.31
C VAL A 121 -0.18 10.23 7.41
N LEU A 122 0.92 10.35 8.14
CA LEU A 122 1.29 9.46 9.25
C LEU A 122 1.10 10.17 10.59
N THR A 123 0.57 9.47 11.58
CA THR A 123 0.69 9.95 12.96
C THR A 123 2.11 9.77 13.50
N VAL A 124 2.54 10.63 14.42
CA VAL A 124 3.84 10.49 15.10
C VAL A 124 4.06 9.08 15.69
N PRO A 125 3.11 8.48 16.43
CA PRO A 125 3.30 7.10 16.92
C PRO A 125 3.37 6.08 15.77
N ALA A 126 2.61 6.29 14.69
CA ALA A 126 2.62 5.38 13.53
C ALA A 126 3.98 5.39 12.83
N LEU A 127 4.59 6.57 12.68
CA LEU A 127 5.92 6.74 12.11
C LEU A 127 6.98 5.98 12.93
N ARG A 128 6.93 6.07 14.26
CA ARG A 128 7.89 5.37 15.15
C ARG A 128 7.77 3.85 15.03
N LEU A 129 6.55 3.31 15.09
CA LEU A 129 6.35 1.87 14.91
C LEU A 129 6.82 1.39 13.54
N LEU A 130 6.56 2.18 12.51
CA LEU A 130 6.97 1.85 11.15
C LEU A 130 8.50 1.86 11.00
N GLU A 131 9.18 2.86 11.58
CA GLU A 131 10.64 2.95 11.62
C GLU A 131 11.26 1.72 12.32
N GLU A 132 10.78 1.37 13.51
CA GLU A 132 11.25 0.20 14.26
C GLU A 132 11.12 -1.09 13.44
N ARG A 133 9.98 -1.27 12.74
CA ARG A 133 9.72 -2.48 11.94
C ARG A 133 10.60 -2.54 10.71
N LEU A 134 10.80 -1.43 10.01
CA LEU A 134 11.66 -1.38 8.83
C LEU A 134 13.13 -1.58 9.22
N MET A 135 13.61 -0.94 10.28
CA MET A 135 14.98 -1.12 10.76
C MET A 135 15.25 -2.57 11.17
N HIS A 136 14.33 -3.19 11.91
CA HIS A 136 14.42 -4.60 12.27
C HIS A 136 14.42 -5.52 11.03
N ALA A 137 13.58 -5.23 10.03
CA ALA A 137 13.52 -5.99 8.79
C ALA A 137 14.83 -5.89 7.99
N ILE A 138 15.39 -4.69 7.85
CA ILE A 138 16.64 -4.43 7.13
C ILE A 138 17.80 -5.17 7.82
N TYR A 139 17.93 -5.05 9.15
CA TYR A 139 18.97 -5.75 9.92
C TYR A 139 18.92 -7.26 9.73
N ASN A 140 17.73 -7.86 9.83
CA ASN A 140 17.57 -9.32 9.67
C ASN A 140 17.88 -9.79 8.25
N THR A 141 17.54 -8.99 7.23
CA THR A 141 17.88 -9.31 5.83
C THR A 141 19.39 -9.20 5.57
N ALA A 142 20.06 -8.18 6.13
CA ALA A 142 21.50 -8.01 6.01
C ALA A 142 22.27 -9.14 6.70
N GLY A 143 21.83 -9.56 7.90
CA GLY A 143 22.41 -10.70 8.61
C GLY A 143 22.27 -12.04 7.87
N ALA A 144 21.17 -12.22 7.11
CA ALA A 144 20.96 -13.41 6.30
C ALA A 144 21.92 -13.49 5.09
N HIS A 145 22.30 -12.35 4.50
CA HIS A 145 23.27 -12.32 3.40
C HIS A 145 24.68 -12.73 3.85
N LEU A 146 25.09 -12.38 5.08
CA LEU A 146 26.38 -12.77 5.66
C LEU A 146 26.52 -14.28 5.92
N HIS A 147 25.39 -15.01 6.01
CA HIS A 147 25.39 -16.48 6.20
C HIS A 147 25.18 -17.27 4.90
N SER A 148 25.08 -16.60 3.74
CA SER A 148 24.90 -17.28 2.46
C SER A 148 26.25 -17.79 1.92
N PRO A 149 26.39 -19.11 1.60
CA PRO A 149 27.66 -19.70 1.16
C PRO A 149 28.14 -19.22 -0.23
N THR A 150 27.40 -18.32 -0.86
CA THR A 150 27.62 -17.81 -2.21
C THR A 150 28.63 -16.66 -2.30
N GLN A 151 29.24 -16.23 -1.20
CA GLN A 151 30.29 -15.18 -1.20
C GLN A 151 31.74 -15.73 -1.16
N LEU A 152 31.95 -17.04 -1.31
CA LEU A 152 33.29 -17.67 -1.34
C LEU A 152 33.71 -18.19 -2.74
N LEU A 153 33.22 -17.58 -3.82
CA LEU A 153 33.71 -17.78 -5.19
C LEU A 153 33.93 -16.42 -5.85
#